data_AF-A0A1W1VLV7-F1
#
_entry.id   AF-A0A1W1VLV7-F1
#
_cell.length_a   1.000
_cell.length_b   1.000
_cell.length_c   1.000
_cell.angle_alpha   90.00
_cell.angle_beta   90.00
_cell.angle_gamma   90.00
#
_symmetry.space_group_name_H-M   'P 1'
#
loop_
_entity.id
_entity.type
_entity.pdbx_description
1 polymer ?
#
loop_
_entity_poly.entity_id
_entity_poly.type
_entity_poly.pdbx_seq_one_letter_code
_entity_poly.pdbx_strand_id
1 'polypeptide(L)' 'MKVKYLGKSEGISLTENKIYEALGYESGFIRIIDDTEEDYLYDPEQFEVLIESK' A
#
# COMPACT_ATOMS: atom_id res chain seq x y z
N MET A 1 -3.38 -9.23 -0.24
CA MET A 1 -2.22 -9.21 -1.18
C MET A 1 -1.07 -8.50 -0.50
N LYS A 2 0.19 -8.77 -0.86
CA LYS A 2 1.34 -8.10 -0.23
C LYS A 2 1.98 -7.12 -1.21
N VAL A 3 2.21 -5.90 -0.76
CA VAL A 3 2.89 -4.87 -1.55
C VAL A 3 3.97 -4.17 -0.73
N LYS A 4 5.00 -3.64 -1.40
CA LYS A 4 6.06 -2.86 -0.79
C LYS A 4 5.92 -1.40 -1.18
N TYR A 5 5.96 -0.49 -0.21
CA TYR A 5 5.92 0.94 -0.48
C TYR A 5 7.29 1.44 -0.97
N LEU A 6 7.30 2.11 -2.12
CA LEU A 6 8.49 2.65 -2.78
C LEU A 6 8.63 4.18 -2.63
N GLY A 7 7.62 4.85 -2.06
CA GLY A 7 7.62 6.30 -1.86
C GLY A 7 8.32 6.74 -0.56
N LYS A 8 8.38 8.06 -0.35
CA LYS A 8 8.92 8.67 0.87
C LYS A 8 7.85 8.73 1.98
N SER A 9 8.27 8.66 3.24
CA SER A 9 7.39 8.73 4.41
C SER A 9 7.02 10.16 4.86
N GLU A 10 7.17 11.17 4.00
CA GLU A 10 6.98 12.58 4.38
C GLU A 10 5.49 12.97 4.30
N GLY A 11 4.81 13.06 5.45
CA GLY A 11 3.41 13.51 5.54
C GLY A 11 2.36 12.44 5.22
N ILE A 12 2.73 11.16 5.31
CA ILE A 12 1.88 10.01 5.00
C ILE A 12 2.10 8.91 6.04
N SER A 13 1.10 8.06 6.25
CA SER A 13 1.15 6.93 7.19
C SER A 13 1.77 5.66 6.56
N LEU A 14 2.77 5.86 5.71
CA LEU A 14 3.52 4.78 5.04
C LEU A 14 5.02 4.97 5.26
N THR A 15 5.67 3.88 5.64
CA THR A 15 7.11 3.77 5.87
C THR A 15 7.78 3.26 4.61
N GLU A 16 8.73 4.03 4.07
CA GLU A 16 9.56 3.66 2.92
C GLU A 16 10.14 2.24 3.07
N ASN A 17 10.07 1.46 1.98
CA ASN A 17 10.52 0.06 1.90
C ASN A 17 9.76 -0.95 2.80
N LYS A 18 8.73 -0.55 3.54
CA LYS A 18 7.92 -1.48 4.35
C LYS A 18 6.93 -2.26 3.47
N ILE A 19 6.63 -3.49 3.89
CA ILE A 19 5.64 -4.37 3.26
C ILE A 19 4.31 -4.20 3.99
N TYR A 20 3.24 -4.00 3.21
CA TYR A 20 1.88 -3.81 3.69
C TYR A 20 0.94 -4.91 3.20
N GLU A 21 -0.16 -5.07 3.93
CA GLU A 21 -1.32 -5.82 3.44
C GLU A 21 -2.18 -4.88 2.58
N ALA A 22 -2.41 -5.26 1.32
CA ALA A 22 -3.44 -4.65 0.50
C ALA A 22 -4.69 -5.51 0.47
N LEU A 23 -5.84 -4.86 0.50
CA LEU A 23 -7.15 -5.50 0.43
C LEU A 23 -7.62 -5.69 -1.01
N GLY A 24 -7.11 -4.89 -1.95
CA GLY A 24 -7.62 -4.87 -3.31
C GLY A 24 -7.29 -3.59 -4.06
N TYR A 25 -7.72 -3.57 -5.32
CA TYR A 25 -7.89 -2.33 -6.06
C TYR A 25 -9.33 -1.86 -5.94
N GLU A 26 -9.53 -0.56 -5.72
CA GLU A 26 -10.83 0.10 -5.67
C GLU A 26 -10.77 1.42 -6.42
N SER A 27 -11.63 1.61 -7.42
CA SER A 27 -11.70 2.84 -8.22
C SER A 27 -10.35 3.29 -8.82
N GLY A 28 -9.46 2.35 -9.15
CA GLY A 28 -8.13 2.61 -9.69
C GLY A 28 -7.02 2.84 -8.65
N PHE A 29 -7.36 2.86 -7.37
CA PHE A 29 -6.42 2.97 -6.25
C PHE A 29 -6.17 1.62 -5.60
N ILE A 30 -5.05 1.48 -4.89
CA ILE A 30 -4.79 0.31 -4.05
C ILE A 30 -5.22 0.60 -2.61
N ARG A 31 -6.02 -0.28 -2.02
CA ARG A 31 -6.48 -0.17 -0.63
C ARG A 31 -5.50 -0.90 0.30
N ILE A 32 -4.88 -0.17 1.23
CA ILE A 32 -3.79 -0.64 2.09
C ILE A 32 -4.14 -0.45 3.55
N ILE A 33 -3.86 -1.46 4.39
CA ILE A 33 -3.80 -1.27 5.85
C ILE A 33 -2.44 -0.67 6.18
N ASP A 34 -2.40 0.59 6.60
CA ASP A 34 -1.17 1.38 6.73
C ASP A 34 -0.62 1.40 8.18
N ASP A 35 0.29 2.33 8.49
CA ASP A 35 0.90 2.42 9.83
C ASP A 35 -0.08 2.86 10.95
N THR A 36 -1.29 3.34 10.62
CA THR A 36 -2.35 3.64 11.58
C THR A 36 -3.27 2.46 11.86
N GLU A 37 -3.01 1.30 11.26
CA GLU A 37 -3.86 0.10 11.35
C GLU A 37 -5.27 0.25 10.74
N GLU A 38 -5.49 1.30 9.95
CA GLU A 38 -6.74 1.54 9.21
C GLU A 38 -6.50 1.36 7.70
N ASP A 39 -7.57 1.17 6.92
CA ASP A 39 -7.49 1.05 5.47
C ASP A 39 -7.71 2.39 4.74
N TYR A 40 -6.76 2.72 3.86
CA TYR A 40 -6.82 3.92 3.01
C TYR A 40 -6.51 3.58 1.55
N LEU A 41 -6.93 4.46 0.65
CA LEU A 41 -6.64 4.38 -0.79
C LEU A 41 -5.38 5.15 -1.12
N TYR A 42 -4.45 4.48 -1.80
CA TYR A 42 -3.19 5.05 -2.24
C TYR A 42 -2.99 4.87 -3.73
N ASP A 43 -2.10 5.69 -4.29
CA ASP A 43 -1.70 5.57 -5.69
C ASP A 43 -0.89 4.27 -5.89
N PRO A 44 -1.36 3.34 -6.73
CA PRO A 44 -0.69 2.06 -6.94
C PRO A 44 0.71 2.20 -7.54
N GLU A 45 1.04 3.31 -8.22
CA GLU A 45 2.39 3.53 -8.77
C GLU A 45 3.46 3.66 -7.68
N GLN A 46 3.05 3.92 -6.44
CA GLN A 46 3.96 3.99 -5.29
C GLN A 46 4.30 2.62 -4.70
N PHE A 47 3.81 1.52 -5.28
CA PHE A 47 3.94 0.19 -4.71
C PHE A 47 4.48 -0.86 -5.69
N GLU A 48 5.30 -1.75 -5.16
CA GLU A 48 5.71 -2.99 -5.82
C GLU A 48 4.87 -4.15 -5.29
N VAL A 49 4.19 -4.88 -6.18
CA VAL A 49 3.39 -6.05 -5.80
C VAL A 49 4.29 -7.27 -5.59
N LEU A 50 4.28 -7.84 -4.39
CA LEU A 50 5.12 -8.98 -4.02
C LEU A 50 4.38 -10.32 -4.11
N ILE A 51 3.10 -10.34 -3.71
CA ILE A 51 2.25 -11.53 -3.75
C ILE A 51 0.84 -11.10 -4.16
N GLU A 52 0.42 -11.55 -5.33
CA GLU A 52 -0.98 -11.47 -5.76
C GLU A 52 -1.75 -12.69 -5.24
N SER A 53 -2.89 -12.45 -4.60
CA SER A 53 -3.84 -13.52 -4.32
C SER A 53 -4.49 -13.92 -5.64
N LYS A 54 -4.33 -15.19 -6.03
CA LYS A 54 -4.80 -15.77 -7.29
C LYS A 54 -6.32 -15.96 -7.31
#